data_AF-C5KH11-F1
#
_entry.id   AF-C5KH11-F1
#
_cell.length_a   1.000
_cell.length_b   1.000
_cell.length_c   1.000
_cell.angle_alpha   90.00
_cell.angle_beta   90.00
_cell.angle_gamma   90.00
#
_symmetry.space_group_name_H-M   'P 1'
#
loop_
_entity.id
_entity.type
_entity.pdbx_description
1 polymer ?
#
loop_
_entity_poly.entity_id
_entity_poly.type
_entity_poly.pdbx_seq_one_letter_code
_entity_poly.pdbx_strand_id
1 'polypeptide(L)'
;MTTTTIPPSSSVFSFLTWNVLHTAHYQRLLADPTFNNPKRRALAPSARQVNLTNHLLRLNADVVALQELDVNTLPTVKATLESKGGYRMVSAMINETVQAKDGCAIFCKADRFEPLVTTEFRMCHALDKYLHSLTQCQSGLGGALYRETREKLNLCVAALLRDRLTGCDLVAATTHLFWSPKFPDIKLLQAYLLSRQLEDFISDNTPGDPFVSPPAVILGGDFNSTPPNSAVYELLTKASVQPDHPEHPVSLRPGNRIVITALLPGSHEGSLVQWRLLVGVKNNVRDGTETSM
;
A
#
# COMPACT_ATOMS: atom_id res chain seq x y z
N MET A 1 13.22 -26.07 -30.76
CA MET A 1 12.89 -24.86 -29.99
C MET A 1 13.79 -24.84 -28.77
N THR A 2 14.82 -24.00 -28.77
CA THR A 2 15.76 -23.86 -27.65
C THR A 2 15.06 -23.12 -26.52
N THR A 3 14.79 -23.80 -25.41
CA THR A 3 14.36 -23.19 -24.16
C THR A 3 15.54 -22.40 -23.60
N THR A 4 15.57 -21.10 -23.89
CA THR A 4 16.54 -20.19 -23.30
C THR A 4 16.23 -20.11 -21.81
N THR A 5 17.01 -20.82 -21.00
CA THR A 5 16.92 -20.74 -19.54
C THR A 5 17.31 -19.34 -19.11
N ILE A 6 16.33 -18.57 -18.63
CA ILE A 6 16.54 -17.24 -18.08
C ILE A 6 17.46 -17.38 -16.85
N PRO A 7 18.59 -16.64 -16.77
CA PRO A 7 19.46 -16.67 -15.61
C PRO A 7 18.66 -16.38 -14.31
N PRO A 8 19.00 -17.02 -13.17
CA PRO A 8 18.30 -16.78 -11.91
C PRO A 8 18.25 -15.28 -11.52
N SER A 9 19.33 -14.53 -11.82
CA SER A 9 19.43 -13.09 -11.55
C SER A 9 18.43 -12.23 -12.34
N SER A 10 17.97 -12.68 -13.51
CA SER A 10 16.97 -11.96 -14.32
C SER A 10 15.54 -12.12 -13.81
N SER A 11 15.29 -13.05 -12.87
CA SER A 11 13.99 -13.22 -12.23
C SER A 11 13.81 -12.41 -10.94
N VAL A 12 14.91 -11.87 -10.39
CA VAL A 12 14.89 -11.08 -9.16
C VAL A 12 14.65 -9.62 -9.48
N PHE A 13 13.77 -8.97 -8.72
CA PHE A 13 13.56 -7.53 -8.78
C PHE A 13 13.41 -6.94 -7.38
N SER A 14 13.59 -5.62 -7.33
CA SER A 14 13.48 -4.82 -6.12
C SER A 14 12.16 -4.04 -6.12
N PHE A 15 11.46 -4.11 -5.00
CA PHE A 15 10.23 -3.36 -4.76
C PHE A 15 10.46 -2.42 -3.57
N LEU A 16 10.33 -1.12 -3.81
CA LEU A 16 10.45 -0.09 -2.80
C LEU A 16 9.06 0.39 -2.39
N THR A 17 8.77 0.39 -1.08
CA THR A 17 7.59 1.09 -0.52
C THR A 17 8.05 2.22 0.39
N TRP A 18 7.51 3.42 0.22
CA TRP A 18 7.94 4.58 1.01
C TRP A 18 6.82 5.62 1.21
N ASN A 19 6.48 5.93 2.47
CA ASN A 19 5.67 7.09 2.84
C ASN A 19 6.53 8.35 2.85
N VAL A 20 6.33 9.24 1.87
CA VAL A 20 7.27 10.35 1.59
C VAL A 20 7.06 11.58 2.48
N LEU A 21 6.13 11.49 3.43
CA LEU A 21 5.70 12.56 4.32
C LEU A 21 5.15 13.79 3.56
N HIS A 22 3.84 13.99 3.65
CA HIS A 22 3.12 15.05 2.95
C HIS A 22 3.64 16.45 3.35
N THR A 23 3.72 17.38 2.40
CA THR A 23 4.29 18.73 2.64
C THR A 23 3.58 19.53 3.74
N ALA A 24 2.27 19.35 3.90
CA ALA A 24 1.49 19.97 4.98
C ALA A 24 1.99 19.61 6.40
N HIS A 25 2.68 18.48 6.61
CA HIS A 25 3.25 18.17 7.92
C HIS A 25 4.34 19.16 8.33
N TYR A 26 5.06 19.74 7.36
CA TYR A 26 6.03 20.79 7.66
C TYR A 26 5.38 22.02 8.28
N GLN A 27 4.24 22.47 7.74
CA GLN A 27 3.50 23.61 8.29
C GLN A 27 3.00 23.31 9.72
N ARG A 28 2.53 22.08 9.98
CA ARG A 28 2.13 21.66 11.33
C ARG A 28 3.30 21.69 12.31
N LEU A 29 4.49 21.23 11.89
CA LEU A 29 5.71 21.29 12.69
C LEU A 29 6.12 22.73 13.00
N LEU A 30 5.99 23.66 12.05
CA LEU A 30 6.29 25.07 12.28
C LEU A 30 5.30 25.75 13.23
N ALA A 31 4.06 25.27 13.29
CA ALA A 31 3.04 25.79 14.18
C ALA A 31 3.13 25.24 15.62
N ASP A 32 3.90 24.16 15.84
CA ASP A 32 4.10 23.57 17.15
C ASP A 32 5.14 24.38 17.95
N PRO A 33 4.74 25.06 19.05
CA PRO A 33 5.66 25.88 19.84
C PRO A 33 6.75 25.05 20.56
N THR A 34 6.58 23.73 20.66
CA THR A 34 7.56 22.82 21.25
C THR A 34 8.58 22.33 20.23
N PHE A 35 8.35 22.56 18.94
CA PHE A 35 9.22 22.11 17.87
C PHE A 35 10.49 22.98 17.77
N ASN A 36 11.52 22.59 18.51
CA ASN A 36 12.84 23.22 18.47
C ASN A 36 13.87 22.32 17.79
N ASN A 37 13.78 22.20 16.45
CA ASN A 37 14.73 21.41 15.67
C ASN A 37 15.75 22.32 14.94
N PRO A 38 17.06 22.19 15.23
CA PRO A 38 18.10 22.99 14.56
C PRO A 38 18.20 22.68 13.06
N LYS A 39 17.71 21.52 12.60
CA LYS A 39 17.65 21.10 11.20
C LYS A 39 16.34 21.48 10.50
N ARG A 40 15.56 22.45 10.99
CA ARG A 40 14.29 22.91 10.36
C ARG A 40 14.40 23.20 8.85
N ARG A 41 15.55 23.72 8.40
CA ARG A 41 15.82 23.98 6.97
C ARG A 41 15.82 22.69 6.13
N ALA A 42 16.29 21.58 6.67
CA ALA A 42 16.28 20.28 5.98
C ALA A 42 14.87 19.69 5.84
N LEU A 43 13.92 20.16 6.64
CA LEU A 43 12.52 19.74 6.59
C LEU A 43 11.67 20.59 5.63
N ALA A 44 12.21 21.72 5.16
CA ALA A 44 11.53 22.58 4.20
C ALA A 44 11.12 21.78 2.94
N PRO A 45 9.91 21.99 2.38
CA PRO A 45 9.39 21.21 1.27
C PRO A 45 10.35 21.10 0.07
N SER A 46 10.94 22.21 -0.35
CA SER A 46 11.88 22.23 -1.49
C SER A 46 13.14 21.39 -1.22
N ALA A 47 13.73 21.52 -0.03
CA ALA A 47 14.89 20.72 0.37
C ALA A 47 14.54 19.22 0.47
N ARG A 48 13.38 18.90 1.06
CA ARG A 48 12.92 17.50 1.14
C ARG A 48 12.64 16.90 -0.22
N GLN A 49 12.00 17.64 -1.14
CA GLN A 49 11.70 17.14 -2.48
C GLN A 49 12.98 16.80 -3.25
N VAL A 50 14.00 17.67 -3.20
CA VAL A 50 15.31 17.38 -3.81
C VAL A 50 15.97 16.16 -3.19
N ASN A 51 15.96 16.06 -1.85
CA ASN A 51 16.56 14.92 -1.16
C ASN A 51 15.82 13.62 -1.45
N LEU A 52 14.47 13.66 -1.47
CA LEU A 52 13.60 12.54 -1.78
C LEU A 52 13.89 12.00 -3.17
N THR A 53 13.84 12.83 -4.21
CA THR A 53 14.04 12.36 -5.58
C THR A 53 15.45 11.83 -5.80
N ASN A 54 16.47 12.51 -5.26
CA ASN A 54 17.84 12.00 -5.30
C ASN A 54 18.00 10.66 -4.56
N HIS A 55 17.28 10.47 -3.45
CA HIS A 55 17.30 9.21 -2.71
C HIS A 55 16.62 8.08 -3.48
N LEU A 56 15.45 8.34 -4.08
CA LEU A 56 14.75 7.37 -4.93
C LEU A 56 15.61 6.93 -6.12
N LEU A 57 16.29 7.88 -6.78
CA LEU A 57 17.23 7.57 -7.87
C LEU A 57 18.41 6.70 -7.42
N ARG A 58 18.94 6.92 -6.21
CA ARG A 58 20.03 6.11 -5.65
C ARG A 58 19.61 4.71 -5.26
N LEU A 59 18.41 4.55 -4.70
CA LEU A 59 17.85 3.23 -4.40
C LEU A 59 17.62 2.41 -5.66
N ASN A 60 17.26 3.07 -6.78
CA ASN A 60 17.16 2.49 -8.11
C ASN A 60 16.32 1.19 -8.15
N ALA A 61 15.25 1.13 -7.35
CA ALA A 61 14.41 -0.05 -7.26
C ALA A 61 13.63 -0.29 -8.56
N ASP A 62 13.33 -1.53 -8.93
CA ASP A 62 12.64 -1.82 -10.19
C ASP A 62 11.16 -1.36 -10.16
N VAL A 63 10.51 -1.45 -9.00
CA VAL A 63 9.17 -0.92 -8.73
C VAL A 63 9.23 -0.02 -7.50
N VAL A 64 8.61 1.15 -7.57
CA VAL A 64 8.57 2.17 -6.50
C VAL A 64 7.11 2.52 -6.19
N ALA A 65 6.66 2.16 -5.00
CA ALA A 65 5.36 2.44 -4.44
C ALA A 65 5.49 3.55 -3.38
N LEU A 66 4.82 4.68 -3.59
CA LEU A 66 4.89 5.85 -2.71
C LEU A 66 3.53 6.16 -2.08
N GLN A 67 3.55 6.58 -0.82
CA GLN A 67 2.41 7.10 -0.07
C GLN A 67 2.67 8.55 0.37
N GLU A 68 1.61 9.26 0.77
CA GLU A 68 1.65 10.68 1.16
C GLU A 68 2.14 11.65 0.08
N LEU A 69 1.92 11.30 -1.20
CA LEU A 69 2.18 12.21 -2.30
C LEU A 69 1.10 13.29 -2.38
N ASP A 70 1.53 14.52 -2.61
CA ASP A 70 0.65 15.67 -2.75
C ASP A 70 0.70 16.27 -4.15
N VAL A 71 -0.27 17.15 -4.45
CA VAL A 71 -0.40 17.78 -5.77
C VAL A 71 0.83 18.59 -6.21
N ASN A 72 1.67 19.02 -5.28
CA ASN A 72 2.91 19.74 -5.56
C ASN A 72 4.12 18.81 -5.63
N THR A 73 4.11 17.70 -4.89
CA THR A 73 5.22 16.75 -4.80
C THR A 73 5.20 15.73 -5.94
N LEU A 74 4.02 15.22 -6.34
CA LEU A 74 3.89 14.21 -7.38
C LEU A 74 4.48 14.65 -8.74
N PRO A 75 4.22 15.87 -9.26
CA PRO A 75 4.78 16.29 -10.54
C PRO A 75 6.32 16.29 -10.55
N THR A 76 6.94 16.76 -9.46
CA THR A 76 8.41 16.79 -9.34
C THR A 76 9.01 15.40 -9.24
N VAL A 77 8.38 14.49 -8.47
CA VAL A 77 8.81 13.09 -8.38
C VAL A 77 8.69 12.41 -9.74
N LYS A 78 7.53 12.54 -10.40
CA LYS A 78 7.30 11.98 -11.75
C LYS A 78 8.34 12.48 -12.75
N ALA A 79 8.49 13.79 -12.89
CA ALA A 79 9.44 14.37 -13.82
C ALA A 79 10.87 13.88 -13.57
N THR A 80 11.28 13.78 -12.30
CA THR A 80 12.64 13.34 -11.95
C THR A 80 12.86 11.85 -12.24
N LEU A 81 11.93 10.99 -11.83
CA LEU A 81 12.07 9.54 -12.04
C LEU A 81 11.99 9.17 -13.52
N GLU A 82 11.11 9.80 -14.31
CA GLU A 82 11.00 9.54 -15.74
C GLU A 82 12.22 10.06 -16.52
N SER A 83 12.66 11.29 -16.26
CA SER A 83 13.77 11.89 -17.03
C SER A 83 15.16 11.38 -16.65
N LYS A 84 15.39 11.00 -15.39
CA LYS A 84 16.72 10.61 -14.89
C LYS A 84 16.82 9.15 -14.47
N GLY A 85 15.70 8.52 -14.11
CA GLY A 85 15.67 7.18 -13.57
C GLY A 85 15.18 6.10 -14.53
N GLY A 86 14.72 6.45 -15.73
CA GLY A 86 14.15 5.48 -16.69
C GLY A 86 12.86 4.83 -16.19
N TYR A 87 12.15 5.49 -15.27
CA TYR A 87 10.86 5.02 -14.78
C TYR A 87 9.73 5.48 -15.70
N ARG A 88 8.57 4.86 -15.52
CA ARG A 88 7.26 5.34 -15.93
C ARG A 88 6.36 5.39 -14.71
N MET A 89 5.57 6.45 -14.55
CA MET A 89 4.46 6.43 -13.60
C MET A 89 3.35 5.52 -14.14
N VAL A 90 3.02 4.47 -13.39
CA VAL A 90 2.05 3.45 -13.80
C VAL A 90 0.64 3.87 -13.42
N SER A 91 0.44 4.25 -12.16
CA SER A 91 -0.86 4.66 -11.62
C SER A 91 -0.63 5.60 -10.45
N ALA A 92 -1.55 6.55 -10.26
CA ALA A 92 -1.53 7.49 -9.15
C ALA A 92 -2.94 7.98 -8.82
N MET A 93 -3.22 8.18 -7.52
CA MET A 93 -4.47 8.77 -7.05
C MET A 93 -4.18 9.69 -5.87
N ILE A 94 -4.74 10.91 -5.91
CA ILE A 94 -4.65 11.91 -4.84
C ILE A 94 -6.05 12.24 -4.31
N ASN A 95 -6.16 12.42 -2.99
CA ASN A 95 -7.38 12.83 -2.32
C ASN A 95 -7.65 14.34 -2.43
N GLU A 96 -8.22 14.80 -3.53
CA GLU A 96 -8.44 16.25 -3.70
C GLU A 96 -9.44 16.87 -2.71
N THR A 97 -10.34 16.05 -2.15
CA THR A 97 -11.46 16.48 -1.32
C THR A 97 -11.21 16.46 0.19
N VAL A 98 -10.10 15.86 0.65
CA VAL A 98 -9.78 15.79 2.09
C VAL A 98 -8.79 16.87 2.49
N GLN A 99 -8.77 17.26 3.77
CA GLN A 99 -7.83 18.27 4.27
C GLN A 99 -6.36 17.87 4.08
N ALA A 100 -6.04 16.57 4.17
CA ALA A 100 -4.67 16.09 4.00
C ALA A 100 -4.19 16.19 2.55
N LYS A 101 -5.08 16.10 1.54
CA LYS A 101 -4.77 16.08 0.11
C LYS A 101 -3.64 15.15 -0.34
N ASP A 102 -3.55 13.99 0.30
CA ASP A 102 -2.50 13.01 0.08
C ASP A 102 -2.94 11.89 -0.87
N GLY A 103 -1.97 11.14 -1.38
CA GLY A 103 -2.19 10.14 -2.41
C GLY A 103 -1.10 9.07 -2.47
N CYS A 104 -1.33 8.09 -3.32
CA CYS A 104 -0.39 7.02 -3.61
C CYS A 104 -0.03 7.01 -5.10
N ALA A 105 1.16 6.52 -5.43
CA ALA A 105 1.58 6.28 -6.81
C ALA A 105 2.50 5.08 -6.92
N ILE A 106 2.45 4.42 -8.08
CA ILE A 106 3.37 3.36 -8.48
C ILE A 106 4.18 3.84 -9.68
N PHE A 107 5.48 3.64 -9.61
CA PHE A 107 6.42 3.80 -10.71
C PHE A 107 7.12 2.47 -10.97
N CYS A 108 7.47 2.17 -12.22
CA CYS A 108 8.28 1.01 -12.55
C CYS A 108 9.33 1.36 -13.59
N LYS A 109 10.43 0.60 -13.62
CA LYS A 109 11.44 0.66 -14.68
C LYS A 109 10.80 0.32 -16.02
N ALA A 110 10.83 1.26 -16.98
CA ALA A 110 10.08 1.14 -18.22
C ALA A 110 10.65 0.09 -19.19
N ASP A 111 11.94 -0.21 -19.07
CA ASP A 111 12.66 -1.26 -19.80
C ASP A 111 12.38 -2.67 -19.26
N ARG A 112 11.90 -2.78 -18.02
CA ARG A 112 11.60 -4.06 -17.37
C ARG A 112 10.12 -4.37 -17.27
N PHE A 113 9.29 -3.42 -16.84
CA PHE A 113 7.88 -3.68 -16.54
C PHE A 113 6.94 -2.98 -17.51
N GLU A 114 5.99 -3.74 -18.02
CA GLU A 114 4.88 -3.26 -18.84
C GLU A 114 3.58 -3.23 -18.04
N PRO A 115 2.96 -2.07 -17.83
CA PRO A 115 1.64 -2.01 -17.23
C PRO A 115 0.60 -2.53 -18.22
N LEU A 116 -0.12 -3.59 -17.85
CA LEU A 116 -1.20 -4.18 -18.63
C LEU A 116 -2.54 -3.53 -18.28
N VAL A 117 -2.85 -3.48 -16.99
CA VAL A 117 -4.08 -2.91 -16.44
C VAL A 117 -3.76 -2.20 -15.14
N THR A 118 -4.39 -1.07 -14.89
CA THR A 118 -4.28 -0.33 -13.63
C THR A 118 -5.65 -0.11 -13.01
N THR A 119 -5.67 0.06 -11.69
CA THR A 119 -6.89 0.43 -10.97
C THR A 119 -6.55 1.34 -9.79
N GLU A 120 -7.43 2.31 -9.53
CA GLU A 120 -7.41 3.13 -8.33
C GLU A 120 -8.77 3.05 -7.64
N PHE A 121 -8.77 2.85 -6.32
CA PHE A 121 -10.01 2.75 -5.57
C PHE A 121 -9.90 3.25 -4.14
N ARG A 122 -11.05 3.61 -3.58
CA ARG A 122 -11.23 4.01 -2.18
C ARG A 122 -11.89 2.86 -1.44
N MET A 123 -11.36 2.47 -0.28
CA MET A 123 -11.84 1.27 0.43
C MET A 123 -13.33 1.41 0.76
N CYS A 124 -13.75 2.61 1.13
CA CYS A 124 -15.13 2.92 1.49
C CYS A 124 -16.14 2.63 0.37
N HIS A 125 -15.75 2.63 -0.91
CA HIS A 125 -16.67 2.37 -2.03
C HIS A 125 -17.10 0.90 -2.11
N ALA A 126 -16.32 -0.01 -1.53
CA ALA A 126 -16.63 -1.44 -1.52
C ALA A 126 -17.37 -1.90 -0.25
N LEU A 127 -17.67 -0.99 0.68
CA LEU A 127 -18.42 -1.30 1.91
C LEU A 127 -19.74 -2.01 1.58
N ASP A 128 -20.52 -1.45 0.65
CA ASP A 128 -21.86 -1.97 0.35
C ASP A 128 -21.81 -3.33 -0.34
N LYS A 129 -20.75 -3.59 -1.11
CA LYS A 129 -20.51 -4.87 -1.80
C LYS A 129 -20.15 -5.98 -0.81
N TYR A 130 -19.29 -5.69 0.18
CA TYR A 130 -18.66 -6.72 1.02
C TYR A 130 -19.16 -6.83 2.45
N LEU A 131 -19.86 -5.81 2.94
CA LEU A 131 -20.28 -5.73 4.33
C LEU A 131 -21.77 -5.36 4.42
N HIS A 132 -22.60 -6.12 3.70
CA HIS A 132 -24.04 -5.86 3.63
C HIS A 132 -24.71 -5.86 5.01
N SER A 133 -24.27 -6.73 5.94
CA SER A 133 -24.78 -6.74 7.32
C SER A 133 -24.56 -5.40 8.03
N LEU A 134 -23.43 -4.72 7.79
CA LEU A 134 -23.17 -3.39 8.34
C LEU A 134 -24.00 -2.30 7.65
N THR A 135 -24.27 -2.41 6.35
CA THR A 135 -25.10 -1.42 5.64
C THR A 135 -26.53 -1.37 6.15
N GLN A 136 -27.07 -2.50 6.60
CA GLN A 136 -28.42 -2.59 7.15
C GLN A 136 -28.50 -2.04 8.59
N CYS A 137 -27.38 -1.96 9.31
CA CYS A 137 -27.31 -1.39 10.64
C CYS A 137 -27.27 0.15 10.56
N GLN A 138 -28.43 0.80 10.49
CA GLN A 138 -28.48 2.27 10.46
C GLN A 138 -28.25 2.94 11.83
N SER A 139 -28.41 2.19 12.93
CA SER A 139 -28.30 2.67 14.32
C SER A 139 -27.25 1.89 15.13
N GLY A 140 -26.97 2.39 16.34
CA GLY A 140 -26.04 1.74 17.27
C GLY A 140 -24.58 1.76 16.81
N LEU A 141 -23.78 0.88 17.43
CA LEU A 141 -22.33 0.83 17.20
C LEU A 141 -21.97 0.32 15.79
N GLY A 142 -22.79 -0.56 15.20
CA GLY A 142 -22.63 -1.00 13.81
C GLY A 142 -22.86 0.12 12.80
N GLY A 143 -23.90 0.93 13.00
CA GLY A 143 -24.13 2.10 12.16
C GLY A 143 -23.06 3.18 12.32
N ALA A 144 -22.51 3.35 13.52
CA ALA A 144 -21.35 4.22 13.74
C ALA A 144 -20.13 3.72 12.96
N LEU A 145 -19.82 2.42 13.03
CA LEU A 145 -18.70 1.81 12.30
C LEU A 145 -18.84 1.97 10.79
N TYR A 146 -20.05 1.74 10.25
CA TYR A 146 -20.36 1.94 8.84
C TYR A 146 -20.12 3.40 8.42
N ARG A 147 -20.70 4.38 9.13
CA ARG A 147 -20.52 5.81 8.81
C ARG A 147 -19.06 6.24 8.90
N GLU A 148 -18.39 5.89 9.99
CA GLU A 148 -16.99 6.25 10.22
C GLU A 148 -16.08 5.68 9.12
N THR A 149 -16.32 4.44 8.67
CA THR A 149 -15.55 3.82 7.58
C THR A 149 -15.91 4.45 6.23
N ARG A 150 -17.19 4.77 6.00
CA ARG A 150 -17.65 5.40 4.75
C ARG A 150 -17.04 6.78 4.53
N GLU A 151 -16.82 7.52 5.61
CA GLU A 151 -16.16 8.83 5.59
C GLU A 151 -14.64 8.76 5.43
N LYS A 152 -14.01 7.58 5.59
CA LYS A 152 -12.57 7.43 5.41
C LYS A 152 -12.23 7.19 3.95
N LEU A 153 -11.65 8.22 3.35
CA LEU A 153 -11.24 8.28 1.95
C LEU A 153 -9.83 7.71 1.69
N ASN A 154 -9.36 6.79 2.54
CA ASN A 154 -8.12 6.04 2.29
C ASN A 154 -8.23 5.26 0.97
N LEU A 155 -7.10 5.18 0.24
CA LEU A 155 -7.06 4.72 -1.13
C LEU A 155 -5.98 3.65 -1.37
N CYS A 156 -6.13 2.97 -2.50
CA CYS A 156 -5.14 2.05 -3.05
C CYS A 156 -4.99 2.35 -4.54
N VAL A 157 -3.76 2.22 -5.02
CA VAL A 157 -3.47 2.14 -6.45
C VAL A 157 -2.82 0.79 -6.71
N ALA A 158 -3.21 0.14 -7.80
CA ALA A 158 -2.68 -1.17 -8.18
C ALA A 158 -2.49 -1.27 -9.69
N ALA A 159 -1.58 -2.14 -10.09
CA ALA A 159 -1.26 -2.40 -11.47
C ALA A 159 -0.91 -3.86 -11.69
N LEU A 160 -1.52 -4.47 -12.71
CA LEU A 160 -1.06 -5.72 -13.30
C LEU A 160 0.10 -5.38 -14.25
N LEU A 161 1.28 -5.90 -13.93
CA LEU A 161 2.53 -5.65 -14.64
C LEU A 161 3.03 -6.94 -15.27
N ARG A 162 3.45 -6.86 -16.53
CA ARG A 162 4.25 -7.91 -17.17
C ARG A 162 5.73 -7.61 -17.02
N ASP A 163 6.47 -8.52 -16.40
CA ASP A 163 7.93 -8.46 -16.42
C ASP A 163 8.42 -8.90 -17.80
N ARG A 164 8.98 -7.96 -18.56
CA ARG A 164 9.51 -8.18 -19.91
C ARG A 164 10.68 -9.17 -19.92
N LEU A 165 11.38 -9.34 -18.80
CA LEU A 165 12.52 -10.27 -18.71
C LEU A 165 12.07 -11.71 -18.50
N THR A 166 11.00 -11.93 -17.74
CA THR A 166 10.52 -13.28 -17.39
C THR A 166 9.29 -13.72 -18.17
N GLY A 167 8.54 -12.77 -18.73
CA GLY A 167 7.22 -12.99 -19.31
C GLY A 167 6.13 -13.22 -18.26
N CYS A 168 6.45 -13.21 -16.97
CA CYS A 168 5.50 -13.42 -15.89
C CYS A 168 4.72 -12.14 -15.57
N ASP A 169 3.46 -12.32 -15.20
CA ASP A 169 2.61 -11.24 -14.72
C ASP A 169 2.60 -11.19 -13.18
N LEU A 170 2.57 -9.98 -12.64
CA LEU A 170 2.46 -9.73 -11.20
C LEU A 170 1.58 -8.51 -10.93
N VAL A 171 0.95 -8.46 -9.77
CA VAL A 171 0.22 -7.29 -9.30
C VAL A 171 1.11 -6.52 -8.32
N ALA A 172 1.39 -5.25 -8.65
CA ALA A 172 1.98 -4.29 -7.73
C ALA A 172 0.87 -3.40 -7.17
N ALA A 173 0.77 -3.29 -5.84
CA ALA A 173 -0.23 -2.47 -5.18
C ALA A 173 0.38 -1.63 -4.06
N THR A 174 -0.21 -0.47 -3.79
CA THR A 174 0.16 0.35 -2.63
C THR A 174 -1.04 1.05 -2.02
N THR A 175 -1.06 1.12 -0.68
CA THR A 175 -2.11 1.77 0.09
C THR A 175 -1.55 2.64 1.21
N HIS A 176 -2.38 3.53 1.73
CA HIS A 176 -2.16 4.25 2.99
C HIS A 176 -3.42 4.10 3.85
N LEU A 177 -3.37 3.20 4.84
CA LEU A 177 -4.49 2.94 5.75
C LEU A 177 -4.68 4.08 6.75
N PHE A 178 -5.85 4.11 7.41
CA PHE A 178 -6.17 5.14 8.38
C PHE A 178 -5.13 5.22 9.50
N TRP A 179 -4.73 6.44 9.87
CA TRP A 179 -3.59 6.66 10.76
C TRP A 179 -3.91 6.41 12.24
N SER A 180 -5.12 6.78 12.68
CA SER A 180 -5.39 6.96 14.10
C SER A 180 -5.32 5.64 14.88
N PRO A 181 -4.48 5.54 15.93
CA PRO A 181 -4.39 4.33 16.76
C PRO A 181 -5.67 4.04 17.55
N LYS A 182 -6.60 5.01 17.65
CA LYS A 182 -7.89 4.84 18.33
C LYS A 182 -8.91 4.01 17.54
N PHE A 183 -8.64 3.75 16.26
CA PHE A 183 -9.59 3.11 15.34
C PHE A 183 -8.95 1.90 14.63
N PRO A 184 -8.45 0.90 15.38
CA PRO A 184 -7.84 -0.28 14.76
C PRO A 184 -8.88 -1.16 14.03
N ASP A 185 -10.14 -1.12 14.45
CA ASP A 185 -11.30 -1.71 13.76
C ASP A 185 -11.52 -1.11 12.36
N ILE A 186 -11.39 0.21 12.21
CA ILE A 186 -11.46 0.88 10.91
C ILE A 186 -10.29 0.45 10.01
N LYS A 187 -9.07 0.38 10.56
CA LYS A 187 -7.90 -0.10 9.80
C LYS A 187 -8.09 -1.55 9.34
N LEU A 188 -8.64 -2.41 10.19
CA LEU A 188 -8.95 -3.79 9.85
C LEU A 188 -10.01 -3.89 8.73
N LEU A 189 -11.10 -3.12 8.81
CA LEU A 189 -12.09 -3.08 7.74
C LEU A 189 -11.50 -2.57 6.42
N GLN A 190 -10.64 -1.56 6.47
CA GLN A 190 -9.95 -1.08 5.27
C GLN A 190 -9.02 -2.15 4.66
N ALA A 191 -8.26 -2.87 5.48
CA ALA A 191 -7.42 -3.96 5.02
C ALA A 191 -8.24 -5.11 4.40
N TYR A 192 -9.40 -5.43 4.97
CA TYR A 192 -10.35 -6.39 4.41
C TYR A 192 -10.90 -5.93 3.05
N LEU A 193 -11.41 -4.70 2.96
CA LEU A 193 -11.96 -4.14 1.73
C LEU A 193 -10.88 -3.98 0.63
N LEU A 194 -9.64 -3.65 1.02
CA LEU A 194 -8.48 -3.65 0.14
C LEU A 194 -8.24 -5.04 -0.45
N SER A 195 -8.19 -6.07 0.40
CA SER A 195 -7.95 -7.45 -0.03
C SER A 195 -9.02 -7.92 -1.02
N ARG A 196 -10.30 -7.67 -0.71
CA ARG A 196 -11.44 -8.05 -1.57
C ARG A 196 -11.45 -7.31 -2.92
N GLN A 197 -11.09 -6.03 -2.95
CA GLN A 197 -11.02 -5.28 -4.22
C GLN A 197 -9.81 -5.68 -5.07
N LEU A 198 -8.67 -6.03 -4.47
CA LEU A 198 -7.53 -6.59 -5.20
C LEU A 198 -7.87 -7.96 -5.79
N GLU A 199 -8.63 -8.77 -5.06
CA GLU A 199 -9.12 -10.06 -5.55
C GLU A 199 -10.05 -9.90 -6.76
N ASP A 200 -11.02 -8.97 -6.72
CA ASP A 200 -11.82 -8.62 -7.90
C ASP A 200 -10.94 -8.20 -9.07
N PHE A 201 -10.00 -7.28 -8.81
CA PHE A 201 -9.10 -6.77 -9.85
C PHE A 201 -8.29 -7.89 -10.52
N ILE A 202 -7.78 -8.84 -9.73
CA ILE A 202 -7.07 -10.01 -10.26
C ILE A 202 -8.03 -10.88 -11.07
N SER A 203 -9.17 -11.27 -10.49
CA SER A 203 -10.15 -12.14 -11.14
C SER A 203 -10.65 -11.57 -12.48
N ASP A 204 -10.92 -10.26 -12.54
CA ASP A 204 -11.46 -9.60 -13.72
C ASP A 204 -10.43 -9.44 -14.85
N ASN A 205 -9.13 -9.38 -14.51
CA ASN A 205 -8.06 -9.06 -15.47
C ASN A 205 -7.11 -10.22 -15.75
N THR A 206 -7.20 -11.30 -14.98
CA THR A 206 -6.57 -12.59 -15.29
C THR A 206 -7.63 -13.69 -15.31
N PRO A 207 -8.65 -13.62 -16.19
CA PRO A 207 -9.63 -14.68 -16.32
C PRO A 207 -8.92 -15.97 -16.73
N GLY A 208 -8.85 -16.92 -15.81
CA GLY A 208 -7.96 -18.07 -15.90
C GLY A 208 -8.46 -19.16 -16.84
N ASP A 209 -7.53 -19.64 -17.66
CA ASP A 209 -7.37 -21.08 -17.89
C ASP A 209 -7.08 -21.75 -16.53
N PRO A 210 -7.83 -22.80 -16.12
CA PRO A 210 -7.67 -23.45 -14.82
C PRO A 210 -6.28 -24.05 -14.56
N PHE A 211 -5.41 -24.14 -15.57
CA PHE A 211 -4.05 -24.67 -15.44
C PHE A 211 -2.97 -23.59 -15.21
N VAL A 212 -3.32 -22.29 -15.24
CA VAL A 212 -2.37 -21.19 -15.00
C VAL A 212 -2.56 -20.62 -13.59
N SER A 213 -1.48 -20.55 -12.82
CA SER A 213 -1.52 -19.93 -11.48
C SER A 213 -1.81 -18.42 -11.58
N PRO A 214 -2.57 -17.84 -10.63
CA PRO A 214 -2.81 -16.41 -10.61
C PRO A 214 -1.50 -15.62 -10.48
N PRO A 215 -1.44 -14.37 -10.96
CA PRO A 215 -0.25 -13.53 -10.83
C PRO A 215 0.12 -13.34 -9.36
N ALA A 216 1.42 -13.28 -9.07
CA ALA A 216 1.90 -12.97 -7.73
C ALA A 216 1.50 -11.55 -7.34
N VAL A 217 1.12 -11.33 -6.08
CA VAL A 217 0.74 -10.00 -5.58
C VAL A 217 1.81 -9.47 -4.64
N ILE A 218 2.31 -8.26 -4.92
CA ILE A 218 3.15 -7.48 -4.03
C ILE A 218 2.37 -6.26 -3.58
N LEU A 219 1.97 -6.28 -2.31
CA LEU A 219 1.28 -5.17 -1.66
C LEU A 219 2.25 -4.42 -0.75
N GLY A 220 2.67 -3.24 -1.19
CA GLY A 220 3.35 -2.24 -0.37
C GLY A 220 2.36 -1.30 0.32
N GLY A 221 2.85 -0.47 1.22
CA GLY A 221 2.01 0.57 1.81
C GLY A 221 2.41 0.97 3.22
N ASP A 222 1.75 2.02 3.69
CA ASP A 222 1.70 2.38 5.10
C ASP A 222 0.39 1.89 5.69
N PHE A 223 0.49 0.79 6.45
CA PHE A 223 -0.67 0.14 7.07
C PHE A 223 -1.06 0.76 8.40
N ASN A 224 -0.26 1.69 8.94
CA ASN A 224 -0.46 2.29 10.26
C ASN A 224 -0.76 1.26 11.37
N SER A 225 -0.19 0.05 11.25
CA SER A 225 -0.50 -1.11 12.10
C SER A 225 0.79 -1.84 12.42
N THR A 226 1.01 -2.18 13.69
CA THR A 226 2.29 -2.72 14.16
C THR A 226 2.25 -4.25 14.25
N PRO A 227 3.22 -4.98 13.65
CA PRO A 227 3.33 -6.42 13.83
C PRO A 227 3.86 -6.79 15.22
N PRO A 228 3.67 -8.04 15.67
CA PRO A 228 2.83 -9.08 15.05
C PRO A 228 1.37 -9.03 15.53
N ASN A 229 1.04 -8.14 16.47
CA ASN A 229 -0.20 -8.22 17.26
C ASN A 229 -1.39 -7.44 16.68
N SER A 230 -1.21 -6.70 15.59
CA SER A 230 -2.33 -5.97 14.97
C SER A 230 -3.21 -6.89 14.14
N ALA A 231 -4.52 -6.63 14.14
CA ALA A 231 -5.47 -7.40 13.34
C ALA A 231 -5.21 -7.26 11.85
N VAL A 232 -4.72 -6.09 11.40
CA VAL A 232 -4.32 -5.88 10.00
C VAL A 232 -3.19 -6.83 9.62
N TYR A 233 -2.17 -6.97 10.48
CA TYR A 233 -1.07 -7.89 10.24
C TYR A 233 -1.56 -9.34 10.23
N GLU A 234 -2.40 -9.72 11.20
CA GLU A 234 -3.00 -11.05 11.25
C GLU A 234 -3.81 -11.36 9.98
N LEU A 235 -4.68 -10.44 9.53
CA LEU A 235 -5.46 -10.61 8.32
C LEU A 235 -4.56 -10.83 7.09
N LEU A 236 -3.55 -9.99 6.90
CA LEU A 236 -2.69 -10.04 5.72
C LEU A 236 -1.74 -11.25 5.71
N THR A 237 -1.49 -11.87 6.86
CA THR A 237 -0.58 -13.03 6.99
C THR A 237 -1.30 -14.37 7.14
N LYS A 238 -2.50 -14.38 7.75
CA LYS A 238 -3.28 -15.58 8.05
C LYS A 238 -4.61 -15.65 7.30
N ALA A 239 -4.89 -14.68 6.43
CA ALA A 239 -6.14 -14.57 5.65
C ALA A 239 -7.42 -14.40 6.49
N SER A 240 -7.34 -14.37 7.81
CA SER A 240 -8.49 -14.30 8.70
C SER A 240 -8.11 -13.69 10.03
N VAL A 241 -9.08 -13.06 10.70
CA VAL A 241 -8.96 -12.57 12.07
C VAL A 241 -10.12 -13.10 12.87
N GLN A 242 -9.84 -13.70 14.02
CA GLN A 242 -10.90 -14.26 14.87
C GLN A 242 -11.73 -13.16 15.55
N PRO A 243 -13.04 -13.39 15.79
CA PRO A 243 -13.91 -12.37 16.37
C PRO A 243 -13.53 -11.87 17.76
N ASP A 244 -12.75 -12.65 18.51
CA ASP A 244 -12.25 -12.35 19.85
C ASP A 244 -10.94 -11.52 19.86
N HIS A 245 -10.35 -11.26 18.68
CA HIS A 245 -9.17 -10.41 18.57
C HIS A 245 -9.49 -8.99 19.12
N PRO A 246 -8.61 -8.36 19.92
CA PRO A 246 -8.91 -7.10 20.61
C PRO A 246 -9.18 -5.92 19.67
N GLU A 247 -8.58 -5.94 18.48
CA GLU A 247 -8.80 -4.94 17.43
C GLU A 247 -9.97 -5.28 16.48
N HIS A 248 -10.67 -6.39 16.69
CA HIS A 248 -11.79 -6.80 15.83
C HIS A 248 -13.04 -5.95 16.12
N PRO A 249 -13.82 -5.55 15.10
CA PRO A 249 -15.07 -4.82 15.28
C PRO A 249 -16.07 -5.46 16.23
N VAL A 250 -16.13 -6.80 16.31
CA VAL A 250 -17.02 -7.51 17.25
C VAL A 250 -16.60 -7.27 18.70
N SER A 251 -15.29 -7.26 18.98
CA SER A 251 -14.73 -6.97 20.31
C SER A 251 -14.89 -5.50 20.71
N LEU A 252 -14.59 -4.57 19.79
CA LEU A 252 -14.62 -3.14 20.08
C LEU A 252 -16.02 -2.53 20.01
N ARG A 253 -16.93 -3.16 19.26
CA ARG A 253 -18.30 -2.68 19.04
C ARG A 253 -19.27 -3.86 19.16
N PRO A 254 -19.62 -4.25 20.39
CA PRO A 254 -20.50 -5.39 20.64
C PRO A 254 -21.86 -5.24 19.93
N GLY A 255 -22.40 -6.37 19.47
CA GLY A 255 -23.64 -6.43 18.69
C GLY A 255 -23.44 -6.48 17.17
N ASN A 256 -22.20 -6.28 16.69
CA ASN A 256 -21.85 -6.54 15.30
C ASN A 256 -21.71 -8.03 15.00
N ARG A 257 -22.09 -8.44 13.78
CA ARG A 257 -21.83 -9.77 13.23
C ARG A 257 -21.09 -9.60 11.90
N ILE A 258 -19.77 -9.50 12.00
CA ILE A 258 -18.87 -9.34 10.86
C ILE A 258 -17.90 -10.50 10.87
N VAL A 259 -17.75 -11.14 9.72
CA VAL A 259 -16.72 -12.15 9.46
C VAL A 259 -15.64 -11.50 8.61
N ILE A 260 -14.39 -11.58 9.05
CA ILE A 260 -13.25 -10.98 8.36
C ILE A 260 -12.35 -12.11 7.86
N THR A 261 -12.52 -12.44 6.58
CA THR A 261 -11.75 -13.48 5.89
C THR A 261 -11.42 -12.98 4.49
N ALA A 262 -10.13 -12.83 4.19
CA ALA A 262 -9.64 -12.57 2.85
C ALA A 262 -9.45 -13.90 2.11
N LEU A 263 -9.89 -14.00 0.86
CA LEU A 263 -9.48 -15.10 0.00
C LEU A 263 -8.11 -14.73 -0.57
N LEU A 264 -7.07 -15.41 -0.11
CA LEU A 264 -5.79 -15.36 -0.79
C LEU A 264 -5.94 -16.19 -2.08
N PRO A 265 -5.48 -15.69 -3.25
CA PRO A 265 -5.37 -16.53 -4.44
C PRO A 265 -4.53 -17.76 -4.06
N GLY A 266 -5.12 -18.96 -4.13
CA GLY A 266 -4.47 -20.20 -3.65
C GLY A 266 -5.15 -20.91 -2.47
N SER A 267 -6.28 -20.43 -1.96
CA SER A 267 -6.98 -21.03 -0.80
C SER A 267 -7.87 -22.24 -1.12
N HIS A 268 -7.86 -22.74 -2.37
CA HIS A 268 -8.37 -24.09 -2.66
C HIS A 268 -7.30 -25.12 -2.26
N GLU A 269 -7.68 -26.16 -1.52
CA GLU A 269 -6.84 -27.33 -1.26
C GLU A 269 -6.23 -27.81 -2.58
N GLY A 270 -4.96 -27.47 -2.83
CA GLY A 270 -4.22 -27.92 -4.02
C GLY A 270 -3.41 -26.87 -4.80
N SER A 271 -3.50 -25.55 -4.56
CA SER A 271 -2.67 -24.56 -5.26
C SER A 271 -1.74 -23.75 -4.34
N LEU A 272 -0.43 -23.97 -4.52
CA LEU A 272 0.67 -23.35 -3.76
C LEU A 272 0.91 -21.90 -4.21
N VAL A 273 0.04 -20.96 -3.83
CA VAL A 273 0.40 -19.53 -3.81
C VAL A 273 0.22 -19.01 -2.40
N GLN A 274 1.30 -19.15 -1.62
CA GLN A 274 1.38 -18.66 -0.25
C GLN A 274 1.82 -17.20 -0.28
N TRP A 275 1.06 -16.29 0.34
CA TRP A 275 1.54 -14.93 0.55
C TRP A 275 2.79 -14.99 1.42
N ARG A 276 3.94 -14.60 0.85
CA ARG A 276 5.15 -14.35 1.62
C ARG A 276 5.19 -12.87 1.94
N LEU A 277 4.89 -12.53 3.19
CA LEU A 277 5.10 -11.18 3.67
C LEU A 277 6.61 -10.88 3.67
N LEU A 278 7.05 -10.07 2.73
CA LEU A 278 8.37 -9.47 2.75
C LEU A 278 8.32 -8.27 3.70
N VAL A 279 8.58 -8.49 5.00
CA VAL A 279 8.71 -7.39 5.96
C VAL A 279 10.02 -6.65 5.66
N GLY A 280 9.91 -5.48 5.04
CA GLY A 280 11.04 -4.57 4.89
C GLY A 280 11.48 -4.06 6.27
N VAL A 281 12.64 -4.48 6.73
CA VAL A 281 13.27 -3.95 7.94
C VAL A 281 13.63 -2.49 7.68
N LYS A 282 13.16 -1.60 8.56
CA LYS A 282 13.57 -0.19 8.60
C LYS A 282 15.07 -0.16 8.89
N ASN A 283 15.91 -0.02 7.85
CA ASN A 283 17.32 0.24 8.06
C ASN A 283 17.46 1.62 8.70
N ASN A 284 17.58 1.64 10.03
CA ASN A 284 18.16 2.80 10.71
C ASN A 284 19.57 2.94 10.15
N VAL A 285 19.77 3.94 9.30
CA VAL A 285 21.09 4.43 8.92
C VAL A 285 21.76 4.82 10.23
N ARG A 286 22.63 3.95 10.75
CA ARG A 286 23.62 4.34 11.75
C ARG A 286 24.57 5.27 11.00
N ASP A 287 24.47 6.57 11.28
CA ASP A 287 25.51 7.52 10.89
C ASP A 287 26.82 7.04 11.53
N GLY A 288 27.70 6.53 10.69
CA GLY A 288 29.06 6.16 11.08
C GLY A 288 29.82 7.43 11.43
N THR A 289 30.22 7.54 12.69
CA THR A 289 31.38 8.33 13.12
C THR A 289 32.12 7.55 14.21
N GLU A 290 32.71 6.43 13.82
CA GLU A 290 33.96 5.99 14.44
C GLU A 290 35.09 6.63 13.65
N THR A 291 35.59 7.76 14.13
CA THR A 291 36.96 8.20 13.83
C THR A 291 37.82 7.82 15.01
N SER A 292 38.73 6.89 14.76
CA SER A 292 39.90 6.63 15.59
C SER A 292 40.71 7.90 15.79
N MET A 293 40.90 8.31 17.04
CA MET A 293 42.20 8.64 17.64
C MET A 293 42.04 8.65 19.16
#